data_AF-N4TQ85-F1
#
_entry.id   AF-N4TQ85-F1
#
_cell.length_a   1.000
_cell.length_b   1.000
_cell.length_c   1.000
_cell.angle_alpha   90.00
_cell.angle_beta   90.00
_cell.angle_gamma   90.00
#
_symmetry.space_group_name_H-M   'P 1'
#
loop_
_entity.id
_entity.type
_entity.pdbx_description
1 polymer ?
#
loop_
_entity_poly.entity_id
_entity_poly.type
_entity_poly.pdbx_seq_one_letter_code
_entity_poly.pdbx_strand_id
1 'polypeptide(L)'
;MAPKGHRHGPSSSMFAQITEPIPLPTRFARIKRDLIEGKESQIKSSWIRLLVKLNTEIDIIAKAGSDIYPSIDFNDLKESSVADDFSSRLKDRGVAVVRNVVPHDLATKWKADTDAHLGDLQAQRLPTHDPHLYGVYWSPGQIKSRAHPNILYTQRFLMNLWHSSDPEALVSPNFPISYADRMRVRRPEDETCSLSVYVDGGSVERWEPDGYGSRRIGIRGKAALD
;
A
#
# COMPACT_ATOMS: atom_id res chain seq x y z
N MET A 1 25.01 -24.53 16.28
CA MET A 1 24.82 -23.19 16.87
C MET A 1 23.48 -22.67 16.40
N ALA A 2 22.51 -22.51 17.32
CA ALA A 2 21.20 -21.94 16.99
C ALA A 2 21.36 -20.45 16.61
N PRO A 3 20.58 -19.93 15.64
CA PRO A 3 20.64 -18.52 15.29
C PRO A 3 20.10 -17.70 16.48
N LYS A 4 20.92 -16.75 16.94
CA LYS A 4 20.54 -15.80 17.99
C LYS A 4 19.34 -14.99 17.49
N GLY A 5 18.20 -15.12 18.17
CA GLY A 5 17.00 -14.36 17.89
C GLY A 5 17.29 -12.86 17.87
N HIS A 6 16.81 -12.18 16.83
CA HIS A 6 16.78 -10.73 16.77
C HIS A 6 15.94 -10.20 17.93
N ARG A 7 16.58 -9.46 18.85
CA ARG A 7 15.87 -8.67 19.86
C ARG A 7 15.44 -7.37 19.20
N HIS A 8 14.14 -7.15 19.08
CA HIS A 8 13.59 -5.85 18.70
C HIS A 8 13.96 -4.81 19.77
N GLY A 9 14.57 -3.70 19.34
CA GLY A 9 14.78 -2.52 20.18
C GLY A 9 13.44 -1.83 20.52
N PRO A 10 13.45 -0.87 21.45
CA PRO A 10 12.24 -0.13 21.81
C PRO A 10 11.66 0.58 20.58
N SER A 11 10.36 0.39 20.34
CA SER A 11 9.66 0.99 19.19
C SER A 11 9.16 2.39 19.54
N SER A 12 9.68 3.43 18.87
CA SER A 12 9.08 4.77 18.91
C SER A 12 7.98 4.87 17.85
N SER A 13 6.78 5.30 18.26
CA SER A 13 5.64 5.50 17.35
C SER A 13 5.79 6.83 16.62
N MET A 14 5.79 6.80 15.29
CA MET A 14 5.93 8.00 14.44
C MET A 14 4.67 8.87 14.38
N PHE A 15 3.53 8.32 14.79
CA PHE A 15 2.26 9.04 14.94
C PHE A 15 1.79 8.94 16.39
N ALA A 16 1.03 9.93 16.85
CA ALA A 16 0.42 9.90 18.17
C ALA A 16 -0.31 8.56 18.37
N GLN A 17 -0.06 7.90 19.50
CA GLN A 17 -0.97 6.87 19.99
C GLN A 17 -2.26 7.61 20.37
N ILE A 18 -3.18 7.72 19.41
CA ILE A 18 -4.47 8.35 19.62
C ILE A 18 -5.28 7.39 20.50
N THR A 19 -5.16 7.55 21.82
CA THR A 19 -5.95 6.79 22.79
C THR A 19 -7.39 7.31 22.88
N GLU A 20 -7.62 8.57 22.46
CA GLU A 20 -8.95 9.19 22.45
C GLU A 20 -9.28 9.82 21.08
N PRO A 21 -10.50 9.64 20.56
CA PRO A 21 -10.90 10.23 19.29
C PRO A 21 -10.78 11.76 19.31
N ILE A 22 -10.12 12.33 18.30
CA ILE A 22 -10.05 13.78 18.12
C ILE A 22 -11.47 14.30 17.82
N PRO A 23 -12.00 15.26 18.60
CA PRO A 23 -13.32 15.82 18.33
C PRO A 23 -13.29 16.58 17.01
N LEU A 24 -14.12 16.16 16.07
CA LEU A 24 -14.31 16.83 14.79
C LEU A 24 -15.43 17.89 14.87
N PRO A 25 -15.42 18.91 13.99
CA PRO A 25 -16.50 19.90 13.94
C PRO A 25 -17.89 19.28 13.82
N THR A 26 -18.90 19.93 14.38
CA THR A 26 -20.30 19.43 14.46
C THR A 26 -20.92 19.07 13.11
N ARG A 27 -20.41 19.63 12.00
CA ARG A 27 -20.81 19.23 10.63
C ARG A 27 -20.66 17.73 10.38
N PHE A 28 -19.68 17.06 10.99
CA PHE A 28 -19.50 15.61 10.85
C PHE A 28 -20.59 14.80 11.56
N ALA A 29 -21.25 15.35 12.58
CA ALA A 29 -22.43 14.73 13.16
C ALA A 29 -23.61 14.77 12.18
N ARG A 30 -23.74 15.85 11.39
CA ARG A 30 -24.73 15.92 10.30
C ARG A 30 -24.43 14.88 9.22
N ILE A 31 -23.19 14.80 8.72
CA ILE A 31 -22.77 13.78 7.74
C ILE A 31 -23.12 12.36 8.22
N LYS A 32 -22.84 12.04 9.49
CA LYS A 32 -23.20 10.73 10.06
C LYS A 32 -24.71 10.47 10.06
N ARG A 33 -25.53 11.46 10.39
CA ARG A 33 -27.00 11.33 10.33
C ARG A 33 -27.46 11.10 8.89
N ASP A 34 -27.01 11.95 7.97
CA ASP A 34 -27.41 11.89 6.55
C ASP A 34 -27.07 10.53 5.90
N LEU A 35 -25.96 9.91 6.30
CA LEU A 35 -25.56 8.58 5.80
C LEU A 35 -26.41 7.42 6.35
N ILE A 36 -26.99 7.58 7.54
CA ILE A 36 -27.61 6.50 8.31
C ILE A 36 -29.15 6.58 8.29
N GLU A 37 -29.72 7.78 8.14
CA GLU A 37 -31.14 8.05 8.24
C GLU A 37 -31.97 7.13 7.33
N GLY A 38 -32.94 6.43 7.93
CA GLY A 38 -33.83 5.48 7.24
C GLY A 38 -33.20 4.14 6.90
N LYS A 39 -31.92 3.91 7.26
CA LYS A 39 -31.16 2.68 7.00
C LYS A 39 -30.51 2.08 8.24
N GLU A 40 -30.88 2.56 9.42
CA GLU A 40 -30.25 2.26 10.71
C GLU A 40 -30.14 0.74 10.92
N SER A 41 -31.25 0.03 10.76
CA SER A 41 -31.33 -1.42 10.99
C SER A 41 -30.51 -2.21 9.97
N GLN A 42 -30.46 -1.76 8.71
CA GLN A 42 -29.69 -2.43 7.66
C GLN A 42 -28.19 -2.23 7.87
N ILE A 43 -27.77 -1.01 8.21
CA ILE A 43 -26.38 -0.68 8.52
C ILE A 43 -25.93 -1.48 9.73
N LYS A 44 -26.68 -1.48 10.84
CA LYS A 44 -26.37 -2.28 12.02
C LYS A 44 -26.22 -3.77 11.69
N SER A 45 -27.17 -4.32 10.93
CA SER A 45 -27.13 -5.73 10.53
C SER A 45 -25.92 -6.04 9.64
N SER A 46 -25.58 -5.14 8.71
CA SER A 46 -24.40 -5.28 7.84
C SER A 46 -23.10 -5.22 8.63
N TRP A 47 -23.01 -4.34 9.62
CA TRP A 47 -21.86 -4.20 10.51
C TRP A 47 -21.62 -5.47 11.32
N ILE A 48 -22.68 -6.06 11.87
CA ILE A 48 -22.56 -7.34 12.61
C ILE A 48 -22.04 -8.46 11.70
N ARG A 49 -22.57 -8.58 10.47
CA ARG A 49 -22.06 -9.56 9.49
C ARG A 49 -20.60 -9.32 9.12
N LEU A 50 -20.22 -8.05 8.95
CA LEU A 50 -18.83 -7.66 8.67
C LEU A 50 -17.91 -8.09 9.82
N LEU A 51 -18.26 -7.84 11.08
CA LEU A 51 -17.43 -8.23 12.23
C LEU A 51 -17.19 -9.75 12.30
N VAL A 52 -18.21 -10.57 12.00
CA VAL A 52 -18.04 -12.03 11.95
C VAL A 52 -17.06 -12.44 10.85
N LYS A 53 -17.17 -11.84 9.66
CA LYS A 53 -16.25 -12.10 8.55
C LYS A 53 -14.83 -11.64 8.87
N LEU A 54 -14.67 -10.46 9.46
CA LEU A 54 -13.36 -9.93 9.87
C LEU A 54 -12.68 -10.83 10.91
N ASN A 55 -13.40 -11.32 11.93
CA ASN A 55 -12.83 -12.26 12.89
C ASN A 55 -12.33 -13.53 12.21
N THR A 56 -13.08 -14.05 11.23
CA THR A 56 -12.67 -15.24 10.46
C THR A 56 -11.39 -14.96 9.65
N GLU A 57 -11.32 -13.81 8.96
CA GLU A 57 -10.13 -13.44 8.20
C GLU A 57 -8.90 -13.18 9.10
N ILE A 58 -9.09 -12.58 10.27
CA ILE A 58 -8.03 -12.38 11.26
C ILE A 58 -7.43 -13.73 11.69
N ASP A 59 -8.26 -14.73 11.97
CA ASP A 59 -7.78 -16.06 12.33
C ASP A 59 -7.02 -16.74 11.19
N ILE A 60 -7.47 -16.56 9.94
CA ILE A 60 -6.77 -17.07 8.75
C ILE A 60 -5.41 -16.41 8.61
N ILE A 61 -5.35 -15.07 8.72
CA ILE A 61 -4.09 -14.30 8.65
C ILE A 61 -3.14 -14.73 9.76
N ALA A 62 -3.63 -14.86 11.00
CA ALA A 62 -2.81 -15.25 12.15
C ALA A 62 -2.20 -16.65 11.98
N LYS A 63 -2.94 -17.59 11.39
CA LYS A 63 -2.46 -18.95 11.13
C LYS A 63 -1.48 -19.03 9.95
N ALA A 64 -1.75 -18.30 8.87
CA ALA A 64 -0.94 -18.36 7.66
C ALA A 64 0.35 -17.50 7.74
N GLY A 65 0.35 -16.45 8.57
CA GLY A 65 1.49 -15.54 8.66
C GLY A 65 1.83 -14.89 7.31
N SER A 66 3.12 -14.80 6.99
CA SER A 66 3.60 -14.19 5.74
C SER A 66 3.21 -14.95 4.47
N ASP A 67 2.86 -16.24 4.59
CA ASP A 67 2.56 -17.09 3.44
C ASP A 67 1.19 -16.77 2.83
N ILE A 68 0.39 -15.95 3.51
CA ILE A 68 -0.90 -15.50 3.01
C ILE A 68 -0.78 -14.56 1.80
N TYR A 69 0.37 -13.91 1.64
CA TYR A 69 0.60 -12.99 0.55
C TYR A 69 0.96 -13.75 -0.73
N PRO A 70 0.17 -13.63 -1.81
CA PRO A 70 0.52 -14.25 -3.07
C PRO A 70 1.86 -13.73 -3.57
N SER A 71 2.68 -14.65 -4.09
CA SER A 71 3.98 -14.34 -4.66
C SER A 71 4.14 -15.01 -6.01
N ILE A 72 4.80 -14.32 -6.95
CA ILE A 72 5.03 -14.75 -8.32
C ILE A 72 6.42 -14.31 -8.79
N ASP A 73 7.08 -15.09 -9.65
CA ASP A 73 8.29 -14.62 -10.33
C ASP A 73 7.91 -13.64 -11.45
N PHE A 74 8.74 -12.63 -11.69
CA PHE A 74 8.50 -11.68 -12.79
C PHE A 74 8.33 -12.36 -14.15
N ASN A 75 9.06 -13.45 -14.42
CA ASN A 75 8.95 -14.13 -15.71
C ASN A 75 7.62 -14.86 -15.88
N ASP A 76 7.04 -15.34 -14.78
CA ASP A 76 5.76 -16.06 -14.77
C ASP A 76 4.56 -15.12 -15.01
N LEU A 77 4.74 -13.79 -14.88
CA LEU A 77 3.70 -12.82 -15.24
C LEU A 77 3.30 -12.87 -16.72
N LYS A 78 4.13 -13.47 -17.58
CA LYS A 78 3.87 -13.63 -19.01
C LYS A 78 3.03 -14.88 -19.33
N GLU A 79 2.95 -15.81 -18.38
CA GLU A 79 2.20 -17.06 -18.53
C GLU A 79 0.77 -16.85 -18.03
N SER A 80 -0.19 -16.78 -18.97
CA SER A 80 -1.57 -16.34 -18.67
C SER A 80 -2.19 -17.09 -17.49
N SER A 81 -2.12 -18.42 -17.47
CA SER A 81 -2.77 -19.20 -16.40
C SER A 81 -2.14 -18.95 -15.02
N VAL A 82 -0.83 -18.72 -14.95
CA VAL A 82 -0.12 -18.45 -13.70
C VAL A 82 -0.41 -17.03 -13.23
N ALA A 83 -0.40 -16.08 -14.17
CA ALA A 83 -0.74 -14.68 -13.92
C ALA A 83 -2.20 -14.50 -13.47
N ASP A 84 -3.14 -15.29 -14.01
CA ASP A 84 -4.56 -15.24 -13.65
C ASP A 84 -4.81 -15.76 -12.23
N ASP A 85 -4.21 -16.89 -11.84
CA ASP A 85 -4.26 -17.39 -10.45
C ASP A 85 -3.69 -16.38 -9.46
N PHE A 86 -2.50 -15.84 -9.77
CA PHE A 86 -1.88 -14.80 -8.96
C PHE A 86 -2.78 -13.57 -8.83
N SER A 87 -3.39 -13.13 -9.94
CA SER A 87 -4.28 -11.97 -9.98
C SER A 87 -5.53 -12.15 -9.13
N SER A 88 -6.12 -13.35 -9.12
CA SER A 88 -7.25 -13.68 -8.26
C SER A 88 -6.88 -13.54 -6.79
N ARG A 89 -5.78 -14.19 -6.38
CA ARG A 89 -5.31 -14.13 -5.00
C ARG A 89 -4.90 -12.72 -4.58
N LEU A 90 -4.31 -11.94 -5.47
CA LEU A 90 -3.97 -10.53 -5.22
C LEU A 90 -5.23 -9.68 -5.03
N LYS A 91 -6.31 -9.91 -5.80
CA LYS A 91 -7.58 -9.19 -5.60
C LYS A 91 -8.19 -9.50 -4.23
N ASP A 92 -8.08 -10.75 -3.79
CA ASP A 92 -8.61 -11.18 -2.48
C ASP A 92 -7.78 -10.63 -1.31
N ARG A 93 -6.45 -10.55 -1.45
CA ARG A 93 -5.54 -10.15 -0.37
C ARG A 93 -5.16 -8.67 -0.37
N GLY A 94 -5.28 -7.97 -1.49
CA GLY A 94 -4.93 -6.56 -1.65
C GLY A 94 -3.42 -6.25 -1.58
N VAL A 95 -2.56 -7.27 -1.45
CA VAL A 95 -1.10 -7.14 -1.40
C VAL A 95 -0.45 -8.41 -1.94
N ALA A 96 0.72 -8.28 -2.58
CA ALA A 96 1.47 -9.39 -3.17
C ALA A 96 2.97 -9.10 -3.25
N VAL A 97 3.76 -10.13 -3.57
CA VAL A 97 5.20 -10.02 -3.82
C VAL A 97 5.54 -10.51 -5.23
N VAL A 98 5.93 -9.60 -6.12
CA VAL A 98 6.53 -9.94 -7.41
C VAL A 98 8.04 -10.03 -7.23
N ARG A 99 8.60 -11.23 -7.40
CA ARG A 99 10.02 -11.52 -7.20
C ARG A 99 10.79 -11.29 -8.49
N ASN A 100 12.08 -11.00 -8.35
CA ASN A 100 13.03 -10.92 -9.46
C ASN A 100 12.65 -9.93 -10.57
N VAL A 101 11.87 -8.88 -10.25
CA VAL A 101 11.52 -7.81 -11.19
C VAL A 101 12.79 -7.11 -11.68
N VAL A 102 13.72 -6.85 -10.78
CA VAL A 102 15.05 -6.32 -11.09
C VAL A 102 16.07 -7.40 -10.70
N PRO A 103 17.01 -7.75 -11.59
CA PRO A 103 18.08 -8.70 -11.25
C PRO A 103 18.88 -8.24 -10.02
N HIS A 104 19.25 -9.17 -9.16
CA HIS A 104 19.90 -8.90 -7.88
C HIS A 104 21.16 -8.01 -8.01
N ASP A 105 22.03 -8.32 -8.96
CA ASP A 105 23.29 -7.59 -9.16
C ASP A 105 23.05 -6.16 -9.62
N LEU A 106 22.00 -5.94 -10.44
CA LEU A 106 21.61 -4.62 -10.89
C LEU A 106 21.03 -3.79 -9.73
N ALA A 107 20.19 -4.40 -8.89
CA ALA A 107 19.66 -3.76 -7.68
C ALA A 107 20.79 -3.40 -6.70
N THR A 108 21.79 -4.28 -6.53
CA THR A 108 22.97 -4.03 -5.69
C THR A 108 23.81 -2.89 -6.23
N LYS A 109 24.01 -2.83 -7.55
CA LYS A 109 24.69 -1.70 -8.20
C LYS A 109 23.94 -0.39 -7.98
N TRP A 110 22.62 -0.36 -8.17
CA TRP A 110 21.83 0.86 -7.93
C TRP A 110 21.89 1.30 -6.47
N LYS A 111 21.90 0.35 -5.53
CA LYS A 111 22.12 0.65 -4.12
C LYS A 111 23.48 1.33 -3.91
N ALA A 112 24.56 0.77 -4.45
CA ALA A 112 25.89 1.36 -4.34
C ALA A 112 25.99 2.75 -4.99
N ASP A 113 25.43 2.94 -6.18
CA ASP A 113 25.33 4.25 -6.86
C ASP A 113 24.59 5.26 -5.97
N THR A 114 23.50 4.83 -5.33
CA THR A 114 22.70 5.68 -4.43
C THR A 114 23.44 5.99 -3.13
N ASP A 115 24.13 5.03 -2.52
CA ASP A 115 24.93 5.25 -1.30
C ASP A 115 26.06 6.25 -1.56
N ALA A 116 26.76 6.15 -2.70
CA ALA A 116 27.76 7.13 -3.12
C ALA A 116 27.15 8.52 -3.33
N HIS A 117 26.02 8.60 -4.04
CA HIS A 117 25.31 9.86 -4.26
C HIS A 117 24.85 10.53 -2.94
N LEU A 118 24.44 9.74 -1.95
CA LEU A 118 24.09 10.23 -0.62
C LEU A 118 25.30 10.70 0.20
N GLY A 119 26.49 10.15 -0.04
CA GLY A 119 27.73 10.55 0.61
C GLY A 119 28.34 11.83 0.03
N ASP A 120 28.20 12.03 -1.28
CA ASP A 120 28.75 13.20 -1.99
C ASP A 120 27.94 14.47 -1.77
N LEU A 121 26.62 14.32 -1.72
CA LEU A 121 25.76 15.39 -1.26
C LEU A 121 25.98 15.53 0.26
N GLN A 122 26.13 16.75 0.76
CA GLN A 122 25.56 17.06 2.07
C GLN A 122 24.02 16.94 1.95
N ALA A 123 23.52 15.75 1.60
CA ALA A 123 22.13 15.46 1.39
C ALA A 123 21.49 15.69 2.74
N GLN A 124 20.90 16.88 2.90
CA GLN A 124 20.21 17.26 4.11
C GLN A 124 19.16 16.19 4.32
N ARG A 125 19.40 15.33 5.33
CA ARG A 125 18.32 14.58 5.97
C ARG A 125 17.25 15.62 6.20
N LEU A 126 16.05 15.37 5.67
CA LEU A 126 14.95 16.27 5.96
C LEU A 126 14.86 16.37 7.49
N PRO A 127 14.47 17.52 8.05
CA PRO A 127 14.10 17.62 9.46
C PRO A 127 12.76 16.88 9.66
N THR A 128 12.72 15.60 9.33
CA THR A 128 11.63 14.68 9.57
C THR A 128 11.89 13.96 10.88
N HIS A 129 10.83 13.61 11.59
CA HIS A 129 10.92 12.79 12.80
C HIS A 129 11.45 11.37 12.55
N ASP A 130 11.53 10.92 11.28
CA ASP A 130 12.18 9.67 10.88
C ASP A 130 13.60 9.94 10.36
N PRO A 131 14.67 9.59 11.10
CA PRO A 131 16.05 9.81 10.65
C PRO A 131 16.45 8.88 9.49
N HIS A 132 15.62 7.88 9.16
CA HIS A 132 15.84 6.94 8.08
C HIS A 132 15.28 7.43 6.74
N LEU A 133 14.46 8.49 6.72
CA LEU A 133 13.88 9.05 5.50
C LEU A 133 14.81 10.10 4.90
N TYR A 134 15.22 9.85 3.66
CA TYR A 134 16.02 10.77 2.87
C TYR A 134 15.10 11.52 1.90
N GLY A 135 15.13 12.85 1.96
CA GLY A 135 14.43 13.76 1.03
C GLY A 135 15.05 13.81 -0.36
N VAL A 136 15.53 12.68 -0.86
CA VAL A 136 16.15 12.56 -2.17
C VAL A 136 15.13 11.94 -3.11
N TYR A 137 14.94 12.58 -4.26
CA TYR A 137 13.91 12.21 -5.24
C TYR A 137 14.50 11.78 -6.58
N TRP A 138 15.73 12.20 -6.88
CA TRP A 138 16.31 12.16 -8.23
C TRP A 138 17.69 11.49 -8.28
N SER A 139 18.01 10.60 -7.32
CA SER A 139 19.26 9.85 -7.38
C SER A 139 19.32 8.96 -8.64
N PRO A 140 20.52 8.62 -9.14
CA PRO A 140 20.65 7.74 -10.30
C PRO A 140 19.90 6.41 -10.15
N GLY A 141 19.94 5.79 -8.96
CA GLY A 141 19.19 4.56 -8.67
C GLY A 141 17.67 4.75 -8.74
N GLN A 142 17.13 5.86 -8.24
CA GLN A 142 15.69 6.17 -8.31
C GLN A 142 15.23 6.39 -9.76
N ILE A 143 15.99 7.14 -10.56
CA ILE A 143 15.65 7.36 -11.97
C ILE A 143 15.71 6.05 -12.76
N LYS A 144 16.81 5.29 -12.63
CA LYS A 144 17.01 4.01 -13.36
C LYS A 144 15.93 2.98 -13.00
N SER A 145 15.58 2.87 -11.71
CA SER A 145 14.55 1.92 -11.26
C SER A 145 13.16 2.27 -11.78
N ARG A 146 12.74 3.54 -11.72
CA ARG A 146 11.42 3.99 -12.23
C ARG A 146 11.28 3.77 -13.73
N ALA A 147 12.37 3.93 -14.50
CA ALA A 147 12.38 3.74 -15.94
C ALA A 147 12.66 2.29 -16.38
N HIS A 148 12.90 1.36 -15.45
CA HIS A 148 13.30 0.00 -15.80
C HIS A 148 12.14 -0.75 -16.52
N PRO A 149 12.39 -1.42 -17.67
CA PRO A 149 11.33 -2.07 -18.44
C PRO A 149 10.49 -3.06 -17.64
N ASN A 150 11.11 -3.86 -16.76
CA ASN A 150 10.38 -4.82 -15.92
C ASN A 150 9.50 -4.12 -14.86
N ILE A 151 9.92 -2.96 -14.35
CA ILE A 151 9.13 -2.18 -13.39
C ILE A 151 7.90 -1.60 -14.10
N LEU A 152 8.10 -0.99 -15.27
CA LEU A 152 7.00 -0.46 -16.09
C LEU A 152 6.03 -1.56 -16.52
N TYR A 153 6.53 -2.73 -16.92
CA TYR A 153 5.70 -3.90 -17.24
C TYR A 153 4.88 -4.34 -16.02
N THR A 154 5.52 -4.49 -14.86
CA THR A 154 4.86 -4.90 -13.61
C THR A 154 3.80 -3.88 -13.19
N GLN A 155 4.10 -2.58 -13.25
CA GLN A 155 3.12 -1.52 -12.97
C GLN A 155 1.92 -1.62 -13.90
N ARG A 156 2.15 -1.73 -15.22
CA ARG A 156 1.06 -1.86 -16.20
C ARG A 156 0.23 -3.11 -15.97
N PHE A 157 0.84 -4.24 -15.66
CA PHE A 157 0.15 -5.48 -15.31
C PHE A 157 -0.78 -5.27 -14.11
N LEU A 158 -0.25 -4.74 -13.01
CA LEU A 158 -1.01 -4.51 -11.77
C LEU A 158 -2.13 -3.47 -11.96
N MET A 159 -1.87 -2.40 -12.71
CA MET A 159 -2.87 -1.37 -13.03
C MET A 159 -4.03 -1.95 -13.84
N ASN A 160 -3.76 -2.89 -14.77
CA ASN A 160 -4.79 -3.54 -15.58
C ASN A 160 -5.67 -4.55 -14.81
N LEU A 161 -5.38 -4.82 -13.52
CA LEU A 161 -6.31 -5.54 -12.65
C LEU A 161 -7.54 -4.70 -12.29
N TRP A 162 -7.43 -3.37 -12.43
CA TRP A 162 -8.51 -2.41 -12.27
C TRP A 162 -9.17 -2.14 -13.61
N HIS A 163 -10.48 -1.95 -13.56
CA HIS A 163 -11.28 -1.60 -14.73
C HIS A 163 -12.40 -0.65 -14.30
N SER A 164 -12.79 0.22 -15.23
CA SER A 164 -13.99 1.04 -15.10
C SER A 164 -15.11 0.39 -15.91
N SER A 165 -16.32 0.33 -15.36
CA SER A 165 -17.52 0.02 -16.13
C SER A 165 -18.06 1.23 -16.90
N ASP A 166 -17.57 2.43 -16.59
CA ASP A 166 -17.90 3.68 -17.28
C ASP A 166 -17.00 3.82 -18.51
N PRO A 167 -17.55 3.80 -19.74
CA PRO A 167 -16.77 3.96 -20.97
C PRO A 167 -16.18 5.37 -21.11
N GLU A 168 -16.73 6.38 -20.41
CA GLU A 168 -16.25 7.76 -20.42
C GLU A 168 -15.23 8.05 -19.31
N ALA A 169 -14.75 7.01 -18.62
CA ALA A 169 -13.80 7.18 -17.54
C ALA A 169 -12.49 7.81 -18.04
N LEU A 170 -12.13 8.97 -17.48
CA LEU A 170 -10.93 9.73 -17.81
C LEU A 170 -9.66 9.16 -17.13
N VAL A 171 -9.51 7.84 -17.15
CA VAL A 171 -8.36 7.12 -16.57
C VAL A 171 -8.01 5.94 -17.46
N SER A 172 -6.70 5.72 -17.67
CA SER A 172 -6.20 4.58 -18.43
C SER A 172 -5.21 3.77 -17.58
N PRO A 173 -5.43 2.46 -17.39
CA PRO A 173 -4.50 1.59 -16.65
C PRO A 173 -3.25 1.23 -17.46
N ASN A 174 -3.18 1.61 -18.74
CA ASN A 174 -2.12 1.18 -19.66
C ASN A 174 -0.84 2.01 -19.59
N PHE A 175 -0.88 3.17 -18.96
CA PHE A 175 0.21 4.14 -18.97
C PHE A 175 0.65 4.46 -17.54
N PRO A 176 1.62 3.70 -16.99
CA PRO A 176 2.23 4.05 -15.71
C PRO A 176 2.84 5.44 -15.75
N ILE A 177 2.58 6.25 -14.73
CA ILE A 177 3.22 7.55 -14.52
C ILE A 177 4.26 7.45 -13.39
N SER A 178 5.35 8.20 -13.51
CA SER A 178 6.36 8.25 -12.46
C SER A 178 5.92 9.19 -11.34
N TYR A 179 5.71 8.63 -10.13
CA TYR A 179 5.58 9.39 -8.90
C TYR A 179 6.94 9.43 -8.18
N ALA A 180 7.52 10.62 -8.04
CA ALA A 180 8.81 10.79 -7.39
C ALA A 180 8.65 10.85 -5.88
N ASP A 181 8.93 9.73 -5.20
CA ASP A 181 8.93 9.65 -3.75
C ASP A 181 10.37 9.60 -3.17
N ARG A 182 10.43 9.83 -1.87
CA ARG A 182 11.60 9.75 -0.99
C ARG A 182 12.13 8.31 -0.92
N MET A 183 13.28 8.16 -0.27
CA MET A 183 13.88 6.87 0.02
C MET A 183 14.00 6.65 1.52
N ARG A 184 13.83 5.41 1.96
CA ARG A 184 14.14 4.99 3.33
C ARG A 184 15.40 4.13 3.33
N VAL A 185 16.39 4.49 4.15
CA VAL A 185 17.60 3.69 4.38
C VAL A 185 17.68 3.38 5.86
N ARG A 186 17.62 2.10 6.21
CA ARG A 186 17.79 1.59 7.58
C ARG A 186 19.04 0.75 7.65
N ARG A 187 19.84 0.96 8.67
CA ARG A 187 20.99 0.14 9.02
C ARG A 187 20.59 -0.92 10.05
N PRO A 188 21.30 -2.05 10.14
CA PRO A 188 20.98 -3.11 11.10
C PRO A 188 20.92 -2.64 12.56
N GLU A 189 21.70 -1.62 12.92
CA GLU A 189 21.77 -1.02 14.25
C GLU A 189 20.65 -0.01 14.56
N ASP A 190 19.89 0.43 13.55
CA ASP A 190 18.88 1.47 13.72
C ASP A 190 17.69 0.94 14.55
N GLU A 191 17.22 1.75 15.51
CA GLU A 191 16.00 1.43 16.26
C GLU A 191 14.79 1.33 15.32
N THR A 192 13.93 0.34 15.57
CA THR A 192 12.71 0.17 14.78
C THR A 192 11.76 1.32 15.04
N CYS A 193 11.68 2.26 14.11
CA CYS A 193 10.59 3.22 14.11
C CYS A 193 9.32 2.51 13.59
N SER A 194 8.37 2.28 14.48
CA SER A 194 7.07 1.68 14.16
C SER A 194 6.10 2.78 13.76
N LEU A 195 5.59 2.73 12.54
CA LEU A 195 4.40 3.48 12.19
C LEU A 195 3.20 2.79 12.84
N SER A 196 2.23 3.56 13.36
CA SER A 196 0.90 3.03 13.64
C SER A 196 0.25 2.54 12.34
N VAL A 197 -0.79 1.70 12.43
CA VAL A 197 -1.53 1.27 11.24
C VAL A 197 -2.39 2.42 10.73
N TYR A 198 -2.22 2.81 9.46
CA TYR A 198 -3.01 3.85 8.80
C TYR A 198 -3.24 3.50 7.32
N VAL A 199 -4.11 4.26 6.65
CA VAL A 199 -4.40 4.14 5.22
C VAL A 199 -4.15 5.51 4.57
N ASP A 200 -3.27 5.56 3.59
CA ASP A 200 -2.97 6.78 2.80
C ASP A 200 -4.12 7.16 1.84
N GLY A 201 -3.98 8.28 1.13
CA GLY A 201 -4.89 8.67 0.05
C GLY A 201 -6.14 9.42 0.51
N GLY A 202 -6.13 9.96 1.73
CA GLY A 202 -7.22 10.74 2.32
C GLY A 202 -7.52 10.29 3.75
N SER A 203 -8.43 10.98 4.42
CA SER A 203 -8.96 10.67 5.74
C SER A 203 -10.47 10.92 5.71
N VAL A 204 -10.93 12.06 6.25
CA VAL A 204 -12.35 12.45 6.34
C VAL A 204 -13.05 12.57 4.98
N GLU A 205 -12.30 12.81 3.92
CA GLU A 205 -12.75 12.94 2.53
C GLU A 205 -13.46 11.67 2.02
N ARG A 206 -13.26 10.52 2.67
CA ARG A 206 -13.99 9.28 2.35
C ARG A 206 -15.46 9.31 2.76
N TRP A 207 -15.83 10.17 3.71
CA TRP A 207 -17.20 10.31 4.21
C TRP A 207 -17.88 11.59 3.74
N GLU A 208 -17.11 12.55 3.24
CA GLU A 208 -17.63 13.84 2.81
C GLU A 208 -18.43 13.71 1.50
N PRO A 209 -19.59 14.39 1.39
CA PRO A 209 -20.46 14.30 0.23
C PRO A 209 -19.83 14.85 -1.05
N ASP A 210 -18.94 15.83 -0.93
CA ASP A 210 -18.12 16.40 -2.00
C ASP A 210 -16.75 15.72 -2.15
N GLY A 211 -16.43 14.76 -1.27
CA GLY A 211 -15.24 13.94 -1.33
C GLY A 211 -15.40 12.71 -2.23
N TYR A 212 -15.02 11.53 -1.75
CA TYR A 212 -15.07 10.29 -2.53
C TYR A 212 -16.50 9.90 -2.93
N GLY A 213 -17.50 10.28 -2.14
CA GLY A 213 -18.92 10.03 -2.42
C GLY A 213 -19.52 10.93 -3.52
N SER A 214 -18.79 11.97 -3.96
CA SER A 214 -19.26 12.96 -4.94
C SER A 214 -19.44 12.37 -6.34
N ARG A 215 -18.70 11.29 -6.65
CA ARG A 215 -18.79 10.62 -7.94
C ARG A 215 -19.69 9.41 -7.86
N ARG A 216 -20.78 9.45 -8.63
CA ARG A 216 -21.69 8.34 -8.94
C ARG A 216 -21.01 7.28 -9.82
N ILE A 217 -19.76 6.90 -9.53
CA ILE A 217 -18.98 5.95 -10.33
C ILE A 217 -18.93 4.62 -9.58
N GLY A 218 -19.68 3.64 -10.11
CA GLY A 218 -19.64 2.27 -9.65
C GLY A 218 -18.36 1.57 -10.10
N ILE A 219 -17.23 1.82 -9.44
CA ILE A 219 -16.08 0.92 -9.56
C ILE A 219 -16.39 -0.32 -8.73
N ARG A 220 -16.98 -1.35 -9.36
CA ARG A 220 -17.15 -2.67 -8.73
C ARG A 220 -15.89 -3.49 -8.99
N GLY A 221 -15.19 -3.88 -7.93
CA GLY A 221 -14.32 -5.04 -7.99
C GLY A 221 -15.18 -6.27 -8.31
N LYS A 222 -14.79 -7.04 -9.33
CA LYS A 222 -15.45 -8.30 -9.67
C LYS A 222 -15.06 -9.31 -8.58
N ALA A 223 -15.80 -9.32 -7.46
CA ALA A 223 -15.78 -10.45 -6.56
C ALA A 223 -16.48 -11.60 -7.30
N ALA A 224 -15.72 -12.65 -7.63
CA ALA A 224 -16.30 -13.90 -8.07
C ALA A 224 -17.18 -14.42 -6.92
N LEU A 225 -18.49 -14.38 -7.14
CA LEU A 225 -19.47 -15.14 -6.37
C LEU A 225 -20.14 -16.05 -7.40
N ASP A 226 -19.60 -17.27 -7.50
CA ASP A 226 -20.40 -18.46 -7.74
C ASP A 226 -20.49 -19.21 -6.41
#